data_AF-A0A965KG74-F1
#
_entry.id   AF-A0A965KG74-F1
#
_cell.length_a   1.000
_cell.length_b   1.000
_cell.length_c   1.000
_cell.angle_alpha   90.00
_cell.angle_beta   90.00
_cell.angle_gamma   90.00
#
_symmetry.space_group_name_H-M   'P 1'
#
loop_
_entity.id
_entity.type
_entity.pdbx_description
1 polymer ?
#
loop_
_entity_poly.entity_id
_entity_poly.type
_entity_poly.pdbx_seq_one_letter_code
_entity_poly.pdbx_strand_id
1 'polypeptide(L)' 'MMLASLADGSAIAWKISDGSNRANGPMMKAALAKLGITIEGEVVDVLGGGTVVGSLSATF' A
#
# COMPACT_ATOMS: atom_id res chain seq x y z
N MET A 1 -5.08 -10.56 3.71
CA MET A 1 -4.91 -10.78 2.26
C MET A 1 -5.74 -9.71 1.57
N MET A 2 -5.18 -9.02 0.58
CA MET A 2 -5.89 -8.02 -0.21
C MET A 2 -5.76 -8.35 -1.69
N LEU A 3 -6.81 -8.00 -2.45
CA LEU A 3 -6.97 -8.29 -3.87
C LEU A 3 -7.59 -7.08 -4.56
N ALA A 4 -7.13 -6.77 -5.76
CA ALA A 4 -7.77 -5.80 -6.66
C ALA A 4 -7.75 -6.32 -8.10
N SER A 5 -8.90 -6.23 -8.77
CA SER A 5 -9.06 -6.52 -10.19
C SER A 5 -8.88 -5.26 -11.01
N LEU A 6 -8.21 -5.37 -12.15
CA LEU A 6 -8.06 -4.28 -13.12
C LEU A 6 -9.05 -4.45 -14.28
N ALA A 7 -9.29 -3.37 -15.00
CA ALA A 7 -10.24 -3.34 -16.13
C ALA A 7 -9.81 -4.25 -17.30
N ASP A 8 -8.52 -4.57 -17.41
CA ASP A 8 -7.98 -5.49 -18.41
C ASP A 8 -8.13 -6.97 -18.02
N GLY A 9 -8.77 -7.27 -16.90
CA GLY A 9 -8.97 -8.63 -16.39
C GLY A 9 -7.79 -9.17 -15.59
N SER A 10 -6.70 -8.42 -15.44
CA SER A 10 -5.60 -8.78 -14.55
C SER A 10 -5.94 -8.50 -13.07
N ALA A 11 -5.10 -9.00 -12.15
CA ALA A 11 -5.28 -8.81 -10.72
C ALA A 11 -3.96 -8.57 -9.98
N ILE A 12 -4.04 -7.77 -8.92
CA ILE A 12 -2.98 -7.57 -7.94
C ILE A 12 -3.41 -8.24 -6.64
N ALA A 13 -2.51 -9.02 -6.03
CA ALA A 13 -2.73 -9.66 -4.74
C ALA A 13 -1.52 -9.47 -3.82
N TRP A 14 -1.75 -9.19 -2.54
CA TRP A 14 -0.68 -9.18 -1.55
C TRP A 14 -1.15 -9.63 -0.16
N LYS A 15 -0.17 -10.04 0.65
CA LYS A 15 -0.34 -10.35 2.06
C LYS A 15 0.65 -9.53 2.88
N ILE A 16 0.15 -8.92 3.95
CA ILE A 16 0.96 -8.29 4.98
C ILE A 16 0.96 -9.23 6.19
N SER A 17 2.14 -9.54 6.72
CA SER A 17 2.30 -10.49 7.83
C SER A 17 2.25 -9.83 9.21
N ASP A 18 2.37 -8.50 9.30
CA ASP A 18 2.41 -7.76 10.58
C ASP A 18 1.04 -7.61 11.28
N GLY A 19 -0.01 -8.21 10.71
CA GLY A 19 -1.39 -8.19 11.24
C GLY A 19 -2.13 -6.85 11.05
N SER A 20 -1.50 -5.86 10.43
CA SER A 20 -2.07 -4.52 10.24
C SER A 20 -2.50 -4.25 8.81
N ASN A 21 -3.46 -3.33 8.66
CA ASN A 21 -3.93 -2.84 7.37
C ASN A 21 -3.28 -1.52 6.93
N ARG A 22 -2.42 -0.91 7.78
CA ARG A 22 -1.80 0.40 7.51
C ARG A 22 -0.98 0.43 6.22
N ALA A 23 -0.39 -0.71 5.83
CA ALA A 23 0.39 -0.82 4.62
C ALA A 23 -0.45 -0.96 3.34
N ASN A 24 -1.77 -1.16 3.42
CA ASN A 24 -2.58 -1.43 2.21
C ASN A 24 -2.57 -0.28 1.20
N GLY A 25 -2.68 0.97 1.65
CA GLY A 25 -2.61 2.15 0.77
C GLY A 25 -1.24 2.27 0.07
N PRO A 26 -0.13 2.33 0.83
CA PRO A 26 1.21 2.33 0.26
C PRO A 26 1.48 1.15 -0.69
N MET A 27 1.05 -0.07 -0.32
CA MET A 27 1.20 -1.27 -1.15
C MET A 27 0.43 -1.16 -2.47
N MET A 28 -0.82 -0.69 -2.44
CA MET A 28 -1.61 -0.48 -3.65
C MET A 28 -0.94 0.54 -4.58
N LYS A 29 -0.49 1.68 -4.04
CA LYS A 29 0.20 2.73 -4.80
C LYS A 29 1.45 2.18 -5.50
N ALA A 30 2.29 1.46 -4.77
CA ALA A 30 3.49 0.84 -5.33
C ALA A 30 3.13 -0.21 -6.41
N ALA A 31 2.08 -0.99 -6.20
CA ALA A 31 1.73 -2.10 -7.09
C ALA A 31 1.16 -1.58 -8.42
N LEU A 32 0.33 -0.53 -8.35
CA LEU A 32 -0.15 0.19 -9.53
C LEU A 32 1.01 0.86 -10.28
N ALA A 33 1.96 1.47 -9.56
CA ALA A 33 3.13 2.10 -10.19
C ALA A 33 3.98 1.07 -10.96
N LYS A 34 4.11 -0.17 -10.45
CA LYS A 34 4.77 -1.27 -11.17
C LYS A 34 4.06 -1.68 -12.47
N LEU A 35 2.75 -1.42 -12.56
CA LEU A 35 1.96 -1.61 -13.77
C LEU A 35 1.88 -0.35 -14.65
N GLY A 36 2.67 0.69 -14.35
CA GLY A 36 2.70 1.94 -15.11
C GLY A 36 1.57 2.92 -14.75
N ILE A 37 0.77 2.64 -13.72
CA ILE A 37 -0.32 3.49 -13.26
C ILE A 37 0.17 4.31 -12.06
N THR A 38 0.38 5.60 -12.25
CA THR A 38 0.77 6.51 -11.17
C THR A 38 -0.47 7.14 -10.55
N ILE A 39 -0.62 7.00 -9.23
CA ILE A 39 -1.66 7.67 -8.46
C ILE A 39 -1.02 8.55 -7.39
N GLU A 40 -1.66 9.67 -7.09
CA GLU A 40 -1.39 10.38 -5.86
C GLU A 40 -1.84 9.52 -4.67
N GLY A 41 -1.13 9.64 -3.56
CA GLY A 41 -1.42 8.84 -2.39
C GLY A 41 -0.58 9.29 -1.21
N GLU A 42 -1.21 9.27 -0.05
CA GLU A 42 -0.68 9.77 1.21
C GLU A 42 0.40 8.84 1.76
N VAL A 43 1.41 9.44 2.39
CA VAL A 43 2.37 8.74 3.24
C VAL A 43 1.69 8.49 4.58
N VAL A 44 1.66 7.24 5.04
CA VAL A 44 0.95 6.89 6.27
C VAL A 44 1.87 7.12 7.47
N ASP A 45 1.45 7.95 8.42
CA ASP A 45 2.18 8.15 9.67
C ASP A 45 2.22 6.88 10.51
N VAL A 46 3.39 6.62 11.09
CA VAL A 46 3.58 5.57 12.09
C VAL A 46 3.52 6.22 13.47
N LEU A 47 2.60 5.75 14.31
CA LEU A 47 2.40 6.27 15.65
C LEU A 47 3.08 5.38 16.71
N GLY A 48 3.73 6.02 17.68
CA GLY A 48 4.24 5.42 18.91
C GLY A 48 3.75 6.23 20.11
N GLY A 49 2.96 5.63 20.99
CA GLY A 49 2.36 6.35 22.13
C GLY A 49 1.46 7.53 21.73
N GLY A 50 0.83 7.48 20.56
CA GLY A 50 -0.01 8.56 20.02
C GLY A 50 0.74 9.70 19.34
N THR A 51 2.07 9.65 19.29
CA THR A 51 2.90 10.64 18.59
C THR A 51 3.44 10.05 17.28
N VAL A 52 3.63 10.87 16.25
CA VAL A 52 4.27 10.45 15.00
C VAL A 52 5.73 10.12 15.27
N VAL A 53 6.13 8.88 14.95
CA VAL A 53 7.51 8.37 15.11
C VAL A 53 8.15 7.96 13.79
N GLY A 54 7.42 8.07 12.69
CA GLY A 54 7.93 7.75 11.36
C GLY A 54 6.84 7.74 10.31
N SER A 55 7.18 7.24 9.14
CA SER A 55 6.32 7.22 7.96
C SER A 55 6.43 5.89 7.23
N LEU A 56 5.33 5.43 6.65
CA LEU A 56 5.25 4.20 5.88
C LEU A 56 5.03 4.50 4.39
N SER A 57 5.89 3.91 3.56
CA SER A 57 5.80 3.91 2.09
C SER A 57 6.18 2.53 1.55
N ALA A 58 5.89 2.26 0.28
CA ALA A 58 6.26 1.02 -0.39
C ALA A 58 6.84 1.30 -1.78
N THR A 59 7.75 0.42 -2.22
CA THR A 59 8.36 0.39 -3.56
C THR A 59 8.63 -1.07 -3.95
N PHE A 60 8.80 -1.35 -5.25
CA PHE A 60 9.17 -2.65 -5.79
C PHE A 60 10.59 -2.69 -6.34
#